data_AF-A0A7K0M5Q3-F1
#
_entry.id   AF-A0A7K0M5Q3-F1
#
_cell.length_a   1.000
_cell.length_b   1.000
_cell.length_c   1.000
_cell.angle_alpha   90.00
_cell.angle_beta   90.00
_cell.angle_gamma   90.00
#
_symmetry.space_group_name_H-M   'P 1'
#
loop_
_entity.id
_entity.type
_entity.pdbx_description
1 polymer ?
#
loop_
_entity_poly.entity_id
_entity_poly.type
_entity_poly.pdbx_seq_one_letter_code
_entity_poly.pdbx_strand_id
1 'polypeptide(L)'
;MSFEPSARGQELLTKLQEFIDSEITPSEPIYESQMQALGDPHGHPQIIEDLKSSARSRGLWNLFMPHQTEWTPEPVSNLDYAHIAELSGRSMHLTPEAMNCAAPDTGNMEVLTLFGTQEQKDEWLVPLLNGEIRSSFAMTEPAVASSDATNIQLSIERDGDEYVLNGRKWWISGAASSRCKVMIVMGKTDPTAARHLQQSMVLV
;
A
#
# COMPACT_ATOMS: atom_id res chain seq x y z
N MET A 1 4.90 -21.21 22.69
CA MET A 1 4.25 -20.55 21.54
C MET A 1 4.40 -21.49 20.35
N SER A 2 3.30 -21.77 19.64
CA SER A 2 3.39 -22.43 18.33
C SER A 2 3.74 -21.37 17.31
N PHE A 3 4.76 -21.63 16.49
CA PHE A 3 5.13 -20.79 15.35
C PHE A 3 4.61 -21.34 14.02
N GLU A 4 3.84 -22.43 14.09
CA GLU A 4 3.23 -23.04 12.91
C GLU A 4 2.03 -22.22 12.43
N PRO A 5 1.86 -22.06 11.10
CA PRO A 5 0.65 -21.48 10.53
C PRO A 5 -0.61 -22.19 11.00
N SER A 6 -1.72 -21.46 11.06
CA SER A 6 -3.05 -22.04 11.23
C SER A 6 -3.41 -22.93 10.03
N ALA A 7 -4.44 -23.78 10.16
CA ALA A 7 -4.92 -24.58 9.04
C ALA A 7 -5.29 -23.72 7.81
N ARG A 8 -5.88 -22.54 8.05
CA ARG A 8 -6.18 -21.55 7.01
C ARG A 8 -4.91 -20.92 6.44
N GLY A 9 -3.95 -20.57 7.29
CA GLY A 9 -2.64 -20.08 6.86
C GLY A 9 -1.94 -21.08 5.93
N GLN A 10 -1.94 -22.37 6.30
CA GLN A 10 -1.37 -23.43 5.48
C GLN A 10 -2.09 -23.60 4.14
N GLU A 11 -3.42 -23.50 4.11
CA GLU A 11 -4.20 -23.53 2.86
C GLU A 11 -3.83 -22.36 1.94
N LEU A 12 -3.73 -21.14 2.48
CA LEU A 12 -3.34 -19.95 1.73
C LEU A 12 -1.90 -20.06 1.20
N LEU A 13 -0.97 -20.61 1.99
CA LEU A 13 0.41 -20.85 1.57
C LEU A 13 0.49 -21.85 0.41
N THR A 14 -0.28 -22.93 0.45
CA THR A 14 -0.36 -23.90 -0.65
C THR A 14 -0.87 -23.22 -1.93
N LYS A 15 -1.98 -22.47 -1.83
CA LYS A 15 -2.55 -21.72 -2.99
C LYS A 15 -1.56 -20.69 -3.54
N LEU A 16 -0.84 -19.99 -2.67
CA LEU A 16 0.16 -19.00 -3.07
C LEU A 16 1.36 -19.66 -3.75
N GLN A 17 1.87 -20.78 -3.23
CA GLN A 17 2.96 -21.52 -3.85
C GLN A 17 2.55 -22.01 -5.25
N GLU A 18 1.35 -22.59 -5.38
CA GLU A 18 0.81 -23.01 -6.68
C GLU A 18 0.65 -21.82 -7.64
N PHE A 19 0.15 -20.68 -7.17
CA PHE A 19 0.04 -19.46 -7.97
C PHE A 19 1.40 -18.94 -8.42
N ILE A 20 2.41 -19.00 -7.54
CA ILE A 20 3.77 -18.58 -7.87
C ILE A 20 4.39 -19.47 -8.95
N ASP A 21 4.25 -20.78 -8.81
CA ASP A 21 4.86 -21.75 -9.73
C ASP A 21 4.15 -21.76 -11.08
N SER A 22 2.82 -21.67 -11.09
CA SER A 22 2.00 -21.81 -12.30
C SER A 22 1.81 -20.51 -13.08
N GLU A 23 1.82 -19.34 -12.42
CA GLU A 23 1.47 -18.07 -13.07
C GLU A 23 2.47 -16.95 -12.83
N ILE A 24 2.97 -16.73 -11.60
CA ILE A 24 3.91 -15.62 -11.35
C ILE A 24 5.25 -15.86 -12.05
N THR A 25 5.92 -16.97 -11.75
CA THR A 25 7.28 -17.26 -12.26
C THR A 25 7.31 -17.31 -13.79
N PRO A 26 6.35 -17.96 -14.47
CA PRO A 26 6.27 -17.91 -15.94
C PRO A 26 5.98 -16.51 -16.51
N SER A 27 5.39 -15.62 -15.71
CA SER A 27 5.03 -14.26 -16.14
C SER A 27 6.15 -13.23 -15.98
N GLU A 28 7.22 -13.53 -15.25
CA GLU A 28 8.39 -12.65 -15.09
C GLU A 28 8.98 -12.17 -16.45
N PRO A 29 9.32 -13.05 -17.41
CA PRO A 29 9.80 -12.60 -18.72
C PRO A 29 8.73 -11.83 -19.54
N ILE A 30 7.44 -12.11 -19.31
CA ILE A 30 6.34 -11.40 -19.97
C ILE A 30 6.26 -9.97 -19.42
N TYR A 31 6.36 -9.81 -18.11
CA TYR A 31 6.42 -8.53 -17.43
C TYR A 31 7.58 -7.68 -17.92
N GLU A 32 8.79 -8.25 -17.98
CA GLU A 32 9.98 -7.55 -18.51
C GLU A 32 9.75 -7.07 -19.94
N SER A 33 9.22 -7.92 -20.81
CA SER A 33 8.93 -7.57 -22.21
C SER A 33 7.87 -6.48 -22.33
N GLN A 34 6.78 -6.55 -21.55
CA GLN A 34 5.72 -5.55 -21.57
C GLN A 34 6.20 -4.20 -21.01
N MET A 35 6.98 -4.19 -19.93
CA MET A 35 7.58 -2.97 -19.37
C MET A 35 8.55 -2.31 -20.36
N GLN A 36 9.39 -3.11 -21.05
CA GLN A 36 10.27 -2.60 -22.08
C GLN A 36 9.48 -1.97 -23.24
N ALA A 37 8.37 -2.59 -23.66
CA ALA A 37 7.51 -2.08 -24.72
C ALA A 37 6.76 -0.79 -24.32
N LEU A 38 6.38 -0.65 -23.05
CA LEU A 38 5.79 0.58 -22.52
C LEU A 38 6.78 1.76 -22.53
N GLY A 39 8.07 1.49 -22.29
CA GLY A 39 9.10 2.53 -22.21
C GLY A 39 8.92 3.50 -21.04
N ASP A 40 8.03 3.18 -20.09
CA ASP A 40 7.74 3.94 -18.89
C ASP A 40 8.12 3.12 -17.65
N PRO A 41 9.12 3.53 -16.85
CA PRO A 41 9.51 2.82 -15.62
C PRO A 41 8.43 2.85 -14.53
N HIS A 42 7.39 3.67 -14.68
CA HIS A 42 6.23 3.76 -13.80
C HIS A 42 4.95 3.21 -14.43
N GLY A 43 5.10 2.55 -15.58
CA GLY A 43 4.02 1.94 -16.35
C GLY A 43 3.35 0.79 -15.62
N HIS A 44 2.15 0.47 -16.09
CA HIS A 44 1.32 -0.61 -15.56
C HIS A 44 1.01 -1.62 -16.68
N PRO A 45 1.75 -2.73 -16.78
CA PRO A 45 1.60 -3.66 -17.89
C PRO A 45 0.39 -4.59 -17.68
N GLN A 46 -0.22 -5.05 -18.78
CA GLN A 46 -1.44 -5.87 -18.78
C GLN A 46 -1.28 -7.16 -17.96
N ILE A 47 -0.09 -7.76 -17.94
CA ILE A 47 0.17 -8.99 -17.19
C ILE A 47 -0.17 -8.85 -15.70
N ILE A 48 -0.04 -7.66 -15.12
CA ILE A 48 -0.40 -7.44 -13.71
C ILE A 48 -1.91 -7.54 -13.52
N GLU A 49 -2.74 -7.02 -14.42
CA GLU A 49 -4.20 -7.13 -14.32
C GLU A 49 -4.69 -8.57 -14.50
N ASP A 50 -4.03 -9.33 -15.36
CA ASP A 50 -4.31 -10.76 -15.56
C ASP A 50 -3.98 -11.54 -14.27
N LEU A 51 -2.82 -11.27 -13.66
CA LEU A 51 -2.40 -11.88 -12.40
C LEU A 51 -3.29 -11.45 -11.22
N LYS A 52 -3.72 -10.18 -11.16
CA LYS A 52 -4.69 -9.70 -10.15
C LYS A 52 -6.01 -10.45 -10.25
N SER A 53 -6.51 -10.64 -11.46
CA SER A 53 -7.75 -11.38 -11.71
C SER A 53 -7.63 -12.84 -11.25
N SER A 54 -6.50 -13.49 -11.55
CA SER A 54 -6.22 -14.85 -11.08
C SER A 54 -6.11 -14.93 -9.56
N ALA A 55 -5.32 -14.05 -8.93
CA ALA A 55 -5.16 -14.00 -7.48
C ALA A 55 -6.51 -13.84 -6.75
N ARG A 56 -7.38 -12.94 -7.24
CA ARG A 56 -8.75 -12.78 -6.73
C ARG A 56 -9.56 -14.07 -6.79
N SER A 57 -9.53 -14.76 -7.93
CA SER A 57 -10.26 -16.02 -8.12
C SER A 57 -9.80 -17.14 -7.18
N ARG A 58 -8.53 -17.07 -6.72
CA ARG A 58 -7.90 -17.99 -5.77
C ARG A 58 -8.13 -17.60 -4.30
N GLY A 59 -8.73 -16.43 -4.04
CA GLY A 59 -8.87 -15.87 -2.69
C GLY A 59 -7.57 -15.30 -2.12
N LEU A 60 -6.61 -14.96 -2.98
CA LEU A 60 -5.30 -14.38 -2.62
C LEU A 60 -5.33 -12.85 -2.75
N TRP A 61 -6.25 -12.18 -2.07
CA TRP A 61 -6.48 -10.74 -2.22
C TRP A 61 -6.63 -10.02 -0.87
N ASN A 62 -5.98 -8.87 -0.69
CA ASN A 62 -6.03 -8.05 0.55
C ASN A 62 -5.68 -8.84 1.83
N LEU A 63 -4.76 -9.79 1.75
CA LEU A 63 -4.44 -10.69 2.88
C LEU A 63 -3.66 -10.01 4.02
N PHE A 64 -3.23 -8.76 3.83
CA PHE A 64 -2.40 -8.01 4.77
C PHE A 64 -3.17 -7.47 5.98
N MET A 65 -4.49 -7.34 5.90
CA MET A 65 -5.32 -6.72 6.93
C MET A 65 -5.61 -7.72 8.08
N PRO A 66 -5.08 -7.49 9.30
CA PRO A 66 -5.19 -8.48 10.39
C PRO A 66 -6.45 -8.31 11.25
N HIS A 67 -7.23 -7.26 11.00
CA HIS A 67 -8.42 -6.92 11.76
C HIS A 67 -9.68 -7.21 10.95
N GLN A 68 -10.73 -7.65 11.65
CA GLN A 68 -12.03 -7.85 11.03
C GLN A 68 -12.63 -6.48 10.70
N THR A 69 -13.02 -6.29 9.44
CA THR A 69 -13.68 -5.08 8.93
C THR A 69 -14.83 -5.46 8.01
N GLU A 70 -15.58 -4.49 7.49
CA GLU A 70 -16.59 -4.76 6.47
C GLU A 70 -16.01 -5.31 5.16
N TRP A 71 -14.73 -5.01 4.85
CA TRP A 71 -14.02 -5.50 3.67
C TRP A 71 -13.15 -6.73 3.94
N THR A 72 -12.89 -7.04 5.22
CA THR A 72 -12.08 -8.17 5.66
C THR A 72 -12.83 -8.97 6.72
N PRO A 73 -13.93 -9.64 6.37
CA PRO A 73 -14.77 -10.35 7.35
C PRO A 73 -14.04 -11.54 8.00
N GLU A 74 -13.05 -12.11 7.31
CA GLU A 74 -12.20 -13.20 7.79
C GLU A 74 -10.73 -12.77 7.70
N PRO A 75 -10.19 -12.02 8.68
CA PRO A 75 -8.81 -11.54 8.63
C PRO A 75 -7.79 -12.67 8.74
N VAL A 76 -6.61 -12.45 8.17
CA VAL A 76 -5.45 -13.36 8.33
C VAL A 76 -4.64 -12.86 9.52
N SER A 77 -4.24 -13.77 10.42
CA SER A 77 -3.44 -13.37 11.58
C SER A 77 -2.05 -12.87 11.13
N ASN A 78 -1.42 -11.99 11.92
CA ASN A 78 -0.05 -11.54 11.63
C ASN A 78 0.95 -12.71 11.52
N LEU A 79 0.75 -13.79 12.28
CA LEU A 79 1.57 -15.00 12.18
C LEU A 79 1.42 -15.66 10.80
N ASP A 80 0.19 -15.91 10.36
CA ASP A 80 -0.07 -16.51 9.06
C ASP A 80 0.40 -15.59 7.91
N TYR A 81 0.13 -14.29 8.02
CA TYR A 81 0.53 -13.31 7.01
C TYR A 81 2.06 -13.17 6.92
N ALA A 82 2.81 -13.37 8.00
CA ALA A 82 4.28 -13.34 7.96
C ALA A 82 4.84 -14.39 6.99
N HIS A 83 4.32 -15.62 7.01
CA HIS A 83 4.73 -16.68 6.08
C HIS A 83 4.28 -16.38 4.64
N ILE A 84 3.07 -15.82 4.47
CA ILE A 84 2.55 -15.41 3.16
C ILE A 84 3.42 -14.30 2.56
N ALA A 85 3.80 -13.31 3.38
CA ALA A 85 4.67 -12.21 2.99
C ALA A 85 6.06 -12.71 2.60
N GLU A 86 6.66 -13.62 3.38
CA GLU A 86 7.94 -14.26 3.06
C GLU A 86 7.90 -14.92 1.67
N LEU A 87 6.86 -15.72 1.41
CA LEU A 87 6.70 -16.41 0.15
C LEU A 87 6.46 -15.44 -1.01
N SER A 88 5.62 -14.42 -0.82
CA SER A 88 5.35 -13.39 -1.82
C SER A 88 6.60 -12.60 -2.23
N GLY A 89 7.54 -12.43 -1.29
CA GLY A 89 8.81 -11.73 -1.52
C GLY A 89 9.75 -12.41 -2.51
N ARG A 90 9.49 -13.66 -2.90
CA ARG A 90 10.30 -14.37 -3.91
C ARG A 90 10.19 -13.75 -5.32
N SER A 91 9.11 -13.04 -5.62
CA SER A 91 8.95 -12.25 -6.83
C SER A 91 8.35 -10.87 -6.48
N MET A 92 9.20 -9.98 -5.98
CA MET A 92 8.78 -8.70 -5.40
C MET A 92 8.04 -7.77 -6.37
N HIS A 93 8.30 -7.88 -7.68
CA HIS A 93 7.68 -7.02 -8.69
C HIS A 93 6.28 -7.49 -9.11
N LEU A 94 5.95 -8.76 -8.89
CA LEU A 94 4.69 -9.34 -9.36
C LEU A 94 3.78 -9.73 -8.20
N THR A 95 4.26 -10.58 -7.29
CA THR A 95 3.38 -11.25 -6.33
C THR A 95 2.66 -10.29 -5.39
N PRO A 96 3.34 -9.34 -4.71
CA PRO A 96 2.65 -8.43 -3.81
C PRO A 96 1.62 -7.56 -4.52
N GLU A 97 1.91 -7.09 -5.75
CA GLU A 97 0.95 -6.26 -6.50
C GLU A 97 -0.22 -7.09 -7.03
N ALA A 98 0.03 -8.30 -7.53
CA ALA A 98 -1.02 -9.23 -7.97
C ALA A 98 -2.01 -9.58 -6.84
N MET A 99 -1.55 -9.60 -5.58
CA MET A 99 -2.39 -9.89 -4.41
C MET A 99 -2.99 -8.63 -3.74
N ASN A 100 -2.69 -7.44 -4.27
CA ASN A 100 -2.99 -6.15 -3.63
C ASN A 100 -2.38 -5.98 -2.22
N CYS A 101 -1.20 -6.57 -2.02
CA CYS A 101 -0.43 -6.55 -0.78
C CYS A 101 0.88 -5.74 -0.93
N ALA A 102 1.02 -4.94 -1.99
CA ALA A 102 2.21 -4.14 -2.24
C ALA A 102 2.20 -2.82 -1.44
N ALA A 103 3.35 -2.47 -0.86
CA ALA A 103 3.60 -1.12 -0.34
C ALA A 103 3.64 -0.09 -1.49
N PRO A 104 3.36 1.20 -1.22
CA PRO A 104 2.95 1.79 0.06
C PRO A 104 1.45 1.61 0.40
N ASP A 105 0.68 1.04 -0.52
CA ASP A 105 -0.79 1.02 -0.45
C ASP A 105 -1.35 0.25 0.73
N THR A 106 -0.74 -0.86 1.15
CA THR A 106 -1.18 -1.60 2.33
C THR A 106 -1.23 -0.74 3.59
N GLY A 107 -0.15 0.01 3.86
CA GLY A 107 -0.10 0.93 4.99
C GLY A 107 -1.11 2.08 4.86
N ASN A 108 -1.30 2.62 3.66
CA ASN A 108 -2.29 3.67 3.43
C ASN A 108 -3.73 3.17 3.58
N MET A 109 -4.02 1.95 3.13
CA MET A 109 -5.30 1.28 3.33
C MET A 109 -5.57 1.03 4.81
N GLU A 110 -4.56 0.61 5.61
CA GLU A 110 -4.68 0.47 7.06
C GLU A 110 -5.01 1.82 7.74
N VAL A 111 -4.32 2.90 7.37
CA VAL A 111 -4.59 4.26 7.89
C VAL A 111 -6.02 4.68 7.60
N LEU A 112 -6.48 4.55 6.35
CA LEU A 112 -7.84 4.91 5.96
C LEU A 112 -8.90 4.02 6.65
N THR A 113 -8.61 2.73 6.81
CA THR A 113 -9.51 1.79 7.49
C THR A 113 -9.76 2.23 8.94
N LEU A 114 -8.68 2.56 9.66
CA LEU A 114 -8.72 2.90 11.08
C LEU A 114 -9.19 4.32 11.37
N PHE A 115 -8.78 5.29 10.54
CA PHE A 115 -8.92 6.72 10.85
C PHE A 115 -9.74 7.50 9.82
N GLY A 116 -10.00 6.93 8.64
CA GLY A 116 -10.77 7.60 7.59
C GLY A 116 -12.23 7.80 7.98
N THR A 117 -12.77 8.96 7.63
CA THR A 117 -14.21 9.20 7.61
C THR A 117 -14.91 8.34 6.56
N GLN A 118 -16.23 8.22 6.61
CA GLN A 118 -16.97 7.44 5.60
C GLN A 118 -16.72 7.96 4.19
N GLU A 119 -16.76 9.29 3.99
CA GLU A 119 -16.49 9.92 2.70
C GLU A 119 -15.09 9.58 2.18
N GLN A 120 -14.07 9.67 3.04
CA GLN A 120 -12.69 9.30 2.66
C GLN A 120 -12.54 7.80 2.37
N LYS A 121 -13.31 6.95 3.05
CA LYS A 121 -13.30 5.51 2.81
C LYS A 121 -13.95 5.19 1.46
N ASP A 122 -15.09 5.78 1.17
CA ASP A 122 -15.81 5.58 -0.09
C ASP A 122 -14.99 6.11 -1.28
N GLU A 123 -14.37 7.28 -1.13
CA GLU A 123 -13.60 7.93 -2.20
C GLU A 123 -12.23 7.26 -2.43
N TRP A 124 -11.51 6.87 -1.37
CA TRP A 124 -10.11 6.45 -1.49
C TRP A 124 -9.87 5.00 -1.08
N LEU A 125 -10.43 4.55 0.04
CA LEU A 125 -10.16 3.20 0.55
C LEU A 125 -10.78 2.13 -0.35
N VAL A 126 -12.05 2.29 -0.76
CA VAL A 126 -12.74 1.29 -1.58
C VAL A 126 -12.03 1.09 -2.93
N PRO A 127 -11.65 2.13 -3.70
CA PRO A 127 -10.87 1.94 -4.92
C PRO A 127 -9.48 1.33 -4.70
N LEU A 128 -8.82 1.62 -3.58
CA LEU A 128 -7.54 0.99 -3.21
C LEU A 128 -7.72 -0.51 -2.88
N LEU A 129 -8.75 -0.88 -2.11
CA LEU A 129 -9.10 -2.27 -1.81
C LEU A 129 -9.52 -3.04 -3.07
N ASN A 130 -10.05 -2.34 -4.06
CA ASN A 130 -10.34 -2.89 -5.39
C ASN A 130 -9.11 -2.92 -6.31
N GLY A 131 -7.97 -2.37 -5.90
CA GLY A 131 -6.76 -2.32 -6.71
C GLY A 131 -6.95 -1.57 -8.01
N GLU A 132 -7.89 -0.60 -8.05
CA GLU A 132 -8.23 0.24 -9.20
C GLU A 132 -7.26 1.44 -9.28
N ILE A 133 -6.98 2.05 -8.14
CA ILE A 133 -6.01 3.14 -7.98
C ILE A 133 -4.80 2.69 -7.17
N ARG A 134 -3.80 3.56 -7.12
CA ARG A 134 -2.64 3.48 -6.23
C ARG A 134 -2.59 4.74 -5.37
N SER A 135 -1.77 4.70 -4.35
CA SER A 135 -1.56 5.77 -3.40
C SER A 135 -0.08 5.95 -3.10
N SER A 136 0.26 6.99 -2.35
CA SER A 136 1.62 7.19 -1.86
C SER A 136 1.63 7.76 -0.44
N PHE A 137 2.75 7.61 0.25
CA PHE A 137 2.96 8.19 1.58
C PHE A 137 4.10 9.21 1.52
N ALA A 138 3.80 10.46 1.86
CA ALA A 138 4.70 11.59 1.73
C ALA A 138 5.09 12.15 3.10
N MET A 139 6.14 11.58 3.70
CA MET A 139 6.67 12.00 5.00
C MET A 139 8.08 12.58 4.89
N THR A 140 9.01 11.88 4.24
CA THR A 140 10.43 12.22 4.23
C THR A 140 10.71 13.55 3.51
N GLU A 141 11.53 14.40 4.11
CA GLU A 141 11.95 15.69 3.57
C GLU A 141 13.46 15.71 3.27
N PRO A 142 13.89 16.35 2.17
CA PRO A 142 15.31 16.38 1.78
C PRO A 142 16.16 17.32 2.65
N ALA A 143 15.55 18.35 3.25
CA ALA A 143 16.28 19.40 3.97
C ALA A 143 16.57 19.07 5.44
N VAL A 144 15.99 17.98 5.97
CA VAL A 144 16.08 17.62 7.39
C VAL A 144 16.26 16.12 7.57
N ALA A 145 16.91 15.73 8.68
CA ALA A 145 17.04 14.34 9.09
C ALA A 145 15.67 13.78 9.53
N SER A 146 14.92 13.25 8.56
CA SER A 146 13.54 12.77 8.71
C SER A 146 13.41 11.46 9.50
N SER A 147 14.53 10.85 9.91
CA SER A 147 14.53 9.70 10.82
C SER A 147 14.01 10.07 12.22
N ASP A 148 14.23 11.31 12.66
CA ASP A 148 13.45 11.91 13.74
C ASP A 148 12.27 12.67 13.13
N ALA A 149 11.07 12.10 13.25
CA ALA A 149 9.85 12.68 12.70
C ALA A 149 9.56 14.09 13.24
N THR A 150 10.10 14.48 14.40
CA THR A 150 9.88 15.83 14.95
C THR A 150 10.61 16.93 14.16
N ASN A 151 11.55 16.54 13.28
CA ASN A 151 12.27 17.46 12.40
C ASN A 151 11.48 17.88 11.15
N ILE A 152 10.40 17.19 10.78
CA ILE A 152 9.55 17.51 9.63
C ILE A 152 9.12 18.99 9.67
N GLN A 153 9.23 19.69 8.53
CA GLN A 153 9.02 21.14 8.44
C GLN A 153 7.93 21.56 7.46
N LEU A 154 7.43 20.67 6.59
CA LEU A 154 6.31 20.99 5.70
C LEU A 154 5.17 21.60 6.51
N SER A 155 4.75 22.83 6.17
CA SER A 155 3.68 23.52 6.87
C SER A 155 2.33 23.10 6.30
N ILE A 156 1.35 22.96 7.19
CA ILE A 156 -0.05 22.70 6.89
C ILE A 156 -0.84 23.78 7.63
N GLU A 157 -1.22 24.83 6.90
CA GLU A 157 -1.89 26.00 7.47
C GLU A 157 -3.36 25.99 7.09
N ARG A 158 -4.25 26.25 8.06
CA ARG A 158 -5.68 26.36 7.78
C ARG A 158 -5.98 27.75 7.22
N ASP A 159 -6.57 27.82 6.04
CA ASP A 159 -7.06 29.05 5.41
C ASP A 159 -8.56 28.91 5.14
N GLY A 160 -9.39 29.51 6.01
CA GLY A 160 -10.84 29.37 5.93
C GLY A 160 -11.31 27.91 6.12
N ASP A 161 -11.90 27.35 5.06
CA ASP A 161 -12.36 25.96 4.94
C ASP A 161 -11.34 25.03 4.26
N GLU A 162 -10.18 25.55 3.84
CA GLU A 162 -9.12 24.80 3.18
C GLU A 162 -7.86 24.65 4.06
N TYR A 163 -6.97 23.75 3.63
CA TYR A 163 -5.61 23.63 4.17
C TYR A 163 -4.58 23.89 3.07
N VAL A 164 -3.64 24.80 3.32
CA VAL A 164 -2.53 25.13 2.42
C VAL A 164 -1.28 24.40 2.88
N LEU A 165 -0.74 23.54 2.02
CA LEU A 165 0.46 22.75 2.30
C LEU A 165 1.67 23.33 1.57
N ASN A 166 2.75 23.64 2.29
CA ASN A 166 3.97 24.18 1.70
C ASN A 166 5.21 23.43 2.18
N GLY A 167 5.95 22.81 1.25
CA GLY A 167 7.18 22.11 1.57
C GLY A 167 7.70 21.24 0.43
N ARG A 168 8.72 20.44 0.72
CA ARG A 168 9.31 19.49 -0.25
C ARG A 168 9.38 18.10 0.38
N LYS A 169 8.85 17.11 -0.31
CA LYS A 169 8.92 15.69 0.06
C LYS A 169 9.73 14.92 -0.99
N TRP A 170 10.38 13.83 -0.58
CA TRP A 170 11.12 12.93 -1.47
C TRP A 170 11.06 11.48 -0.97
N TRP A 171 11.56 10.54 -1.77
CA TRP A 171 11.39 9.09 -1.54
C TRP A 171 9.92 8.66 -1.49
N ILE A 172 9.08 9.31 -2.30
CA ILE A 172 7.65 9.05 -2.37
C ILE A 172 7.41 7.90 -3.35
N SER A 173 7.50 6.66 -2.86
CA SER A 173 7.28 5.45 -3.65
C SER A 173 5.90 5.44 -4.30
N GLY A 174 5.83 5.14 -5.59
CA GLY A 174 4.58 5.02 -6.35
C GLY A 174 4.00 6.34 -6.90
N ALA A 175 4.49 7.50 -6.45
CA ALA A 175 3.90 8.80 -6.81
C ALA A 175 3.94 9.12 -8.31
N ALA A 176 4.92 8.58 -9.05
CA ALA A 176 5.05 8.80 -10.49
C ALA A 176 4.13 7.90 -11.34
N SER A 177 3.47 6.91 -10.73
CA SER A 177 2.49 6.10 -11.46
C SER A 177 1.28 6.95 -11.83
N SER A 178 0.81 6.84 -13.08
CA SER A 178 -0.44 7.47 -13.52
C SER A 178 -1.66 6.99 -12.73
N ARG A 179 -1.55 5.84 -12.04
CA ARG A 179 -2.56 5.26 -11.17
C ARG A 179 -2.54 5.82 -9.75
N CYS A 180 -1.49 6.53 -9.34
CA CYS A 180 -1.45 7.18 -8.03
C CYS A 180 -2.45 8.33 -8.01
N LYS A 181 -3.55 8.18 -7.26
CA LYS A 181 -4.65 9.17 -7.21
C LYS A 181 -4.77 9.90 -5.89
N VAL A 182 -4.10 9.43 -4.84
CA VAL A 182 -4.13 10.03 -3.51
C VAL A 182 -2.81 9.83 -2.79
N MET A 183 -2.37 10.85 -2.06
CA MET A 183 -1.22 10.79 -1.17
C MET A 183 -1.65 11.07 0.26
N ILE A 184 -1.13 10.29 1.20
CA ILE A 184 -1.17 10.67 2.62
C ILE A 184 0.06 11.50 2.91
N VAL A 185 -0.13 12.79 3.20
CA VAL A 185 0.95 13.76 3.45
C VAL A 185 1.03 14.07 4.93
N MET A 186 2.24 13.95 5.51
CA MET A 186 2.50 14.31 6.90
C MET A 186 3.24 15.65 6.99
N GLY A 187 2.76 16.56 7.83
CA GLY A 187 3.35 17.89 8.03
C GLY A 187 2.99 18.51 9.39
N LYS A 188 3.50 19.71 9.65
CA LYS A 188 3.25 20.46 10.88
C LYS A 188 2.03 21.36 10.75
N THR A 189 1.07 21.17 11.66
CA THR A 189 -0.16 21.97 11.78
C THR A 189 -0.11 22.99 12.91
N ASP A 190 0.59 22.67 14.02
CA ASP A 190 0.77 23.60 15.14
C ASP A 190 2.21 23.54 15.67
N PRO A 191 3.11 24.43 15.23
CA PRO A 191 4.51 24.44 15.70
C PRO A 191 4.66 24.93 17.15
N THR A 192 3.60 25.44 17.78
CA THR A 192 3.60 25.95 19.16
C THR A 192 3.08 24.95 20.19
N ALA A 193 2.36 23.91 19.74
CA ALA A 193 1.93 22.80 20.58
C ALA A 193 3.11 22.03 21.18
N ALA A 194 2.82 21.16 22.15
CA ALA A 194 3.80 20.22 22.69
C ALA A 194 4.46 19.41 21.56
N ARG A 195 5.76 19.12 21.69
CA ARG A 195 6.62 18.56 20.62
C ARG A 195 6.00 17.40 19.82
N HIS A 196 5.24 16.52 20.47
CA HIS A 196 4.65 15.32 19.85
C HIS A 196 3.18 15.50 19.42
N LEU A 197 2.66 16.73 19.42
CA LEU A 197 1.30 17.09 19.02
C LEU A 197 1.28 18.17 17.92
N GLN A 198 2.41 18.37 17.24
CA GLN A 198 2.57 19.45 16.26
C GLN A 198 2.14 19.08 14.83
N GLN A 199 1.75 17.82 14.61
CA GLN A 199 1.71 17.21 13.27
C GLN A 199 0.35 16.61 12.96
N SER A 200 0.04 16.55 11.66
CA SER A 200 -1.17 15.91 11.16
C SER A 200 -0.87 15.18 9.85
N MET A 201 -1.76 14.25 9.49
CA MET A 201 -1.79 13.60 8.18
C MET A 201 -2.99 14.12 7.41
N VAL A 202 -2.80 14.41 6.12
CA VAL A 202 -3.83 14.95 5.22
C VAL A 202 -3.84 14.15 3.92
N LEU A 203 -5.03 13.88 3.37
CA LEU A 203 -5.19 13.28 2.04
C LEU A 203 -5.08 14.38 0.99
N VAL A 204 -4.25 14.17 -0.03
CA VAL A 204 -3.96 15.12 -1.13
C VAL A 204 -4.02 14.42 -2.47
#